data_AF-A0A817XCR9-F1
#
_entry.id   AF-A0A817XCR9-F1
#
_cell.length_a   1.000
_cell.length_b   1.000
_cell.length_c   1.000
_cell.angle_alpha   90.00
_cell.angle_beta   90.00
_cell.angle_gamma   90.00
#
_symmetry.space_group_name_H-M   'P 1'
#
loop_
_entity.id
_entity.type
_entity.pdbx_description
1 polymer ?
#
loop_
_entity_poly.entity_id
_entity_poly.type
_entity_poly.pdbx_seq_one_letter_code
_entity_poly.pdbx_strand_id
1 'polypeptide(L)'
;MHKIRVHRDEIRLQQRVELKRKKKIRRSDPGRMYRLRLKFVEQAKRYLGIPYAKKYFEPGTPEYESKLFLDCCGLVRRVMYDLSKEFGFVIGPWNQSYMFDTLPKTITHLSDVQPGDLVFISATYYNEKSDEKTTT
;
A
#
# COMPACT_ATOMS: atom_id res chain seq x y z
N MET A 1 20.55 -25.48 34.40
CA MET A 1 19.88 -24.34 33.71
C MET A 1 20.30 -24.14 32.25
N HIS A 2 21.57 -24.36 31.85
CA HIS A 2 22.04 -24.15 30.47
C HIS A 2 21.34 -25.03 29.42
N LYS A 3 21.18 -26.35 29.65
CA LYS A 3 20.52 -27.28 28.71
C LYS A 3 19.04 -26.95 28.42
N ILE A 4 18.30 -26.46 29.42
CA ILE A 4 16.89 -26.04 29.28
C ILE A 4 16.77 -24.81 28.36
N ARG A 5 17.74 -23.89 28.44
CA ARG A 5 17.79 -22.68 27.60
C ARG A 5 18.06 -23.04 26.13
N VAL A 6 19.01 -23.93 25.87
CA VAL A 6 19.34 -24.41 24.51
C VAL A 6 18.13 -25.08 23.85
N HIS A 7 17.45 -25.99 24.56
CA HIS A 7 16.26 -26.67 24.04
C HIS A 7 15.11 -25.70 23.70
N ARG A 8 14.90 -24.67 24.54
CA ARG A 8 13.87 -23.64 24.28
C ARG A 8 14.20 -22.81 23.03
N ASP A 9 15.47 -22.53 22.78
CA ASP A 9 15.92 -21.75 21.62
C ASP A 9 15.83 -22.58 20.33
N GLU A 10 16.10 -23.89 20.38
CA GLU A 10 15.87 -24.83 19.27
C GLU A 10 14.38 -24.90 18.88
N ILE A 11 13.48 -25.03 19.86
CA ILE A 11 12.03 -25.03 19.61
C ILE A 11 11.59 -23.73 18.93
N ARG A 12 12.07 -22.57 19.42
CA ARG A 12 11.76 -21.27 18.81
C ARG A 12 12.28 -21.16 17.38
N LEU A 13 13.48 -21.69 17.12
CA LEU A 13 14.07 -21.71 15.79
C LEU A 13 13.23 -22.57 14.84
N GLN A 14 12.88 -23.78 15.24
CA GLN A 14 12.02 -24.68 14.45
C GLN A 14 10.66 -24.04 14.14
N GLN A 15 10.02 -23.41 15.13
CA GLN A 15 8.77 -22.67 14.93
C GLN A 15 8.93 -21.53 13.92
N ARG A 16 10.02 -20.75 14.00
CA ARG A 16 10.30 -19.67 13.03
C ARG A 16 10.53 -20.21 11.62
N VAL A 17 11.26 -21.32 11.48
CA VAL A 17 11.49 -21.97 10.18
C VAL A 17 10.16 -22.44 9.58
N GLU A 18 9.31 -23.08 10.37
CA GLU A 18 8.01 -23.57 9.90
C GLU A 18 7.07 -22.42 9.52
N LEU A 19 7.05 -21.33 10.29
CA LEU A 19 6.29 -20.12 9.94
C LEU A 19 6.78 -19.49 8.64
N LYS A 20 8.11 -19.42 8.42
CA LYS A 20 8.68 -18.95 7.15
C LYS A 20 8.27 -19.86 6.00
N ARG A 21 8.31 -21.18 6.17
CA ARG A 21 7.88 -22.17 5.17
C ARG A 21 6.41 -21.99 4.79
N LYS A 22 5.51 -21.91 5.79
CA LYS A 22 4.08 -21.66 5.57
C LYS A 22 3.83 -20.34 4.85
N LYS A 23 4.52 -19.26 5.22
CA LYS A 23 4.44 -17.97 4.53
C LYS A 23 4.91 -18.07 3.07
N LYS A 24 5.99 -18.80 2.80
CA LYS A 24 6.49 -19.03 1.44
C LYS A 24 5.46 -19.76 0.58
N ILE A 25 4.89 -20.86 1.09
CA ILE A 25 3.85 -21.64 0.40
C ILE A 25 2.62 -20.77 0.07
N ARG A 26 2.14 -19.96 1.02
CA ARG A 26 1.00 -19.05 0.81
C ARG A 26 1.26 -17.95 -0.23
N ARG A 27 2.53 -17.58 -0.43
CA ARG A 27 2.95 -16.57 -1.42
C ARG A 27 3.19 -17.19 -2.80
N SER A 28 3.49 -18.48 -2.88
CA SER A 28 3.69 -19.20 -4.14
C SER A 28 2.40 -19.69 -4.78
N ASP A 29 1.25 -19.62 -4.09
CA ASP A 29 -0.07 -19.94 -4.66
C ASP A 29 -0.54 -18.80 -5.59
N PRO A 30 -0.53 -18.99 -6.93
CA PRO A 30 -0.87 -17.93 -7.88
C PRO A 30 -2.35 -17.53 -7.79
N GLY A 31 -3.24 -18.50 -7.54
CA GLY A 31 -4.67 -18.24 -7.41
C GLY A 31 -4.97 -17.38 -6.18
N ARG A 32 -4.28 -17.62 -5.07
CA ARG A 32 -4.38 -16.75 -3.89
C ARG A 32 -3.84 -15.35 -4.18
N MET A 33 -2.70 -15.22 -4.84
CA MET A 33 -2.14 -13.90 -5.18
C MET A 33 -3.10 -13.12 -6.09
N TYR A 34 -3.68 -13.76 -7.09
CA TYR A 34 -4.66 -13.15 -7.98
C TYR A 34 -5.92 -12.69 -7.24
N ARG A 35 -6.46 -13.49 -6.32
CA ARG A 35 -7.60 -13.08 -5.47
C ARG A 35 -7.27 -11.86 -4.59
N LEU A 36 -6.05 -11.75 -4.07
CA LEU A 36 -5.63 -10.56 -3.32
C LEU A 36 -5.56 -9.31 -4.20
N ARG A 37 -5.09 -9.44 -5.44
CA ARG A 37 -5.10 -8.33 -6.43
C ARG A 37 -6.52 -7.82 -6.67
N LEU A 38 -7.45 -8.71 -6.94
CA LEU A 38 -8.86 -8.33 -7.14
C LEU A 38 -9.45 -7.68 -5.89
N LYS A 39 -9.19 -8.25 -4.70
CA LYS A 39 -9.62 -7.64 -3.43
C LYS A 39 -9.11 -6.22 -3.24
N PHE A 40 -7.84 -5.96 -3.59
CA PHE A 40 -7.27 -4.62 -3.52
C PHE A 40 -8.04 -3.65 -4.41
N VAL A 41 -8.28 -4.01 -5.67
CA VAL A 41 -9.03 -3.19 -6.63
C VAL A 41 -10.45 -2.94 -6.15
N GLU A 42 -11.17 -3.97 -5.70
CA GLU A 42 -12.54 -3.82 -5.19
C GLU A 42 -12.61 -2.96 -3.93
N GLN A 43 -11.62 -3.08 -3.03
CA GLN A 43 -11.55 -2.22 -1.85
C GLN A 43 -11.25 -0.77 -2.24
N ALA A 44 -10.38 -0.52 -3.23
CA ALA A 44 -10.09 0.82 -3.71
C ALA A 44 -11.33 1.50 -4.30
N LYS A 45 -12.16 0.77 -5.06
CA LYS A 45 -13.41 1.27 -5.65
C LYS A 45 -14.41 1.79 -4.61
N ARG A 46 -14.37 1.31 -3.37
CA ARG A 46 -15.24 1.80 -2.28
C ARG A 46 -14.95 3.25 -1.88
N TYR A 47 -13.80 3.78 -2.28
CA TYR A 47 -13.38 5.16 -2.01
C TYR A 47 -13.62 6.11 -3.18
N LEU A 48 -14.33 5.69 -4.23
CA LEU A 48 -14.78 6.60 -5.29
C LEU A 48 -15.68 7.69 -4.71
N GLY A 49 -15.45 8.94 -5.14
CA GLY A 49 -16.16 10.12 -4.65
C GLY A 49 -15.59 10.72 -3.37
N ILE A 50 -14.58 10.11 -2.74
CA ILE A 50 -13.88 10.74 -1.61
C ILE A 50 -13.01 11.89 -2.11
N PRO A 51 -13.12 13.09 -1.51
CA PRO A 51 -12.37 14.26 -1.96
C PRO A 51 -10.86 14.12 -1.73
N TYR A 52 -10.07 14.78 -2.59
CA TYR A 52 -8.61 14.65 -2.59
C TYR A 52 -7.95 15.32 -1.38
N ALA A 53 -8.17 16.62 -1.18
CA ALA A 53 -7.68 17.36 -0.02
C ALA A 53 -8.57 18.58 0.28
N LYS A 54 -8.76 18.88 1.56
CA LYS A 54 -9.67 19.93 2.02
C LYS A 54 -9.37 21.31 1.44
N LYS A 55 -8.09 21.63 1.22
CA LYS A 55 -7.64 22.94 0.69
C LYS A 55 -8.14 23.28 -0.72
N TYR A 56 -8.73 22.32 -1.44
CA TYR A 56 -9.26 22.53 -2.78
C TYR A 56 -10.77 22.80 -2.81
N PHE A 57 -11.40 22.90 -1.64
CA PHE A 57 -12.84 23.09 -1.51
C PHE A 57 -13.14 24.32 -0.65
N GLU A 58 -14.26 24.97 -0.94
CA GLU A 58 -14.72 26.15 -0.20
C GLU A 58 -15.46 25.75 1.08
N PRO A 59 -15.31 26.49 2.20
CA PRO A 59 -16.08 26.27 3.42
C PRO A 59 -17.58 26.22 3.16
N GLY A 60 -18.27 25.25 3.75
CA GLY A 60 -19.72 25.04 3.57
C GLY A 60 -20.11 24.16 2.38
N THR A 61 -19.16 23.74 1.53
CA THR A 61 -19.42 22.71 0.51
C THR A 61 -19.45 21.30 1.13
N PRO A 62 -20.24 20.35 0.59
CA PRO A 62 -20.25 18.96 1.07
C PRO A 62 -18.86 18.30 1.09
N GLU A 63 -18.02 18.63 0.12
CA GLU A 63 -16.65 18.13 0.01
C GLU A 63 -15.75 18.69 1.10
N TYR A 64 -15.86 19.99 1.42
CA TYR A 64 -15.08 20.61 2.51
C TYR A 64 -15.43 20.04 3.89
N GLU A 65 -16.70 19.68 4.09
CA GLU A 65 -17.21 19.07 5.32
C GLU A 65 -17.04 17.54 5.37
N SER A 66 -16.39 16.96 4.35
CA SER A 66 -16.12 15.52 4.32
C SER A 66 -15.22 15.09 5.47
N LYS A 67 -15.53 13.94 6.08
CA LYS A 67 -14.78 13.39 7.23
C LYS A 67 -13.44 12.77 6.84
N LEU A 68 -13.25 12.51 5.55
CA LEU A 68 -12.09 11.82 5.01
C LEU A 68 -11.68 12.46 3.69
N PHE A 69 -10.38 12.64 3.54
CA PHE A 69 -9.74 13.05 2.31
C PHE A 69 -8.65 12.05 1.98
N LEU A 70 -8.50 11.70 0.71
CA LEU A 70 -7.53 10.72 0.24
C LEU A 70 -6.75 11.27 -0.95
N ASP A 71 -5.48 11.57 -0.73
CA ASP A 71 -4.52 11.82 -1.80
C ASP A 71 -4.05 10.49 -2.44
N CYS A 72 -3.16 10.56 -3.43
CA CYS A 72 -2.72 9.38 -4.18
C CYS A 72 -2.15 8.27 -3.27
N CYS A 73 -1.24 8.64 -2.36
CA CYS A 73 -0.62 7.69 -1.43
C CYS A 73 -1.56 7.34 -0.26
N GLY A 74 -2.43 8.26 0.14
CA GLY A 74 -3.45 8.08 1.17
C GLY A 74 -4.46 7.01 0.79
N LEU A 75 -4.92 7.00 -0.46
CA LEU A 75 -5.81 5.96 -0.97
C LEU A 75 -5.16 4.57 -0.86
N VAL A 76 -3.93 4.42 -1.36
CA VAL A 76 -3.21 3.13 -1.30
C VAL A 76 -2.98 2.70 0.15
N ARG A 77 -2.54 3.61 1.04
CA ARG A 77 -2.37 3.33 2.48
C ARG A 77 -3.68 2.88 3.11
N ARG A 78 -4.79 3.54 2.80
CA ARG A 78 -6.09 3.22 3.36
C ARG A 78 -6.55 1.81 2.97
N VAL A 79 -6.46 1.50 1.68
CA VAL A 79 -6.81 0.17 1.15
C VAL A 79 -5.94 -0.93 1.78
N MET A 80 -4.63 -0.70 1.86
CA MET A 80 -3.70 -1.67 2.48
C MET A 80 -3.93 -1.84 3.97
N TYR A 81 -4.31 -0.78 4.69
CA TYR A 81 -4.66 -0.84 6.09
C TYR A 81 -5.92 -1.69 6.32
N ASP A 82 -6.97 -1.44 5.53
CA ASP A 82 -8.23 -2.21 5.59
C ASP A 82 -8.00 -3.70 5.33
N LEU A 83 -7.11 -4.04 4.39
CA LEU A 83 -6.80 -5.42 3.98
C LEU A 83 -5.58 -6.02 4.71
N SER A 84 -5.11 -5.39 5.78
CA SER A 84 -3.87 -5.77 6.47
C SER A 84 -3.86 -7.22 6.97
N LYS A 85 -5.02 -7.76 7.39
CA LYS A 85 -5.15 -9.15 7.83
C LYS A 85 -5.00 -10.14 6.67
N GLU A 86 -5.57 -9.84 5.52
CA GLU A 86 -5.51 -10.67 4.32
C GLU A 86 -4.12 -10.68 3.67
N PHE A 87 -3.51 -9.49 3.58
CA PHE A 87 -2.15 -9.31 3.06
C PHE A 87 -1.09 -9.82 4.06
N GLY A 88 -1.38 -9.71 5.36
CA GLY A 88 -0.50 -10.15 6.44
C GLY A 88 0.65 -9.19 6.72
N PHE A 89 0.50 -7.92 6.34
CA PHE A 89 1.42 -6.83 6.62
C PHE A 89 0.71 -5.47 6.52
N VAL A 90 1.39 -4.43 6.99
CA VAL A 90 0.97 -3.03 6.90
C VAL A 90 2.12 -2.26 6.24
N ILE A 91 1.79 -1.27 5.42
CA ILE A 91 2.79 -0.37 4.82
C ILE A 91 3.00 0.87 5.70
N GLY A 92 4.19 1.46 5.63
CA GLY A 92 4.52 2.66 6.41
C GLY A 92 3.67 3.89 6.03
N PRO A 93 3.65 4.93 6.89
CA PRO A 93 2.83 6.12 6.70
C PRO A 93 3.42 7.12 5.68
N TRP A 94 4.41 6.71 4.89
CA TRP A 94 5.21 7.59 4.03
C TRP A 94 4.56 7.81 2.65
N ASN A 95 5.23 8.62 1.81
CA ASN A 95 4.71 9.11 0.54
C ASN A 95 4.87 8.11 -0.63
N GLN A 96 4.56 8.56 -1.84
CA GLN A 96 4.66 7.77 -3.06
C GLN A 96 6.08 7.25 -3.36
N SER A 97 7.14 7.99 -3.02
CA SER A 97 8.52 7.54 -3.24
C SER A 97 8.82 6.30 -2.39
N TYR A 98 8.42 6.31 -1.12
CA TYR A 98 8.52 5.11 -0.27
C TYR A 98 7.75 3.92 -0.85
N MET A 99 6.54 4.14 -1.39
CA MET A 99 5.78 3.05 -2.01
C MET A 99 6.51 2.50 -3.24
N PHE A 100 7.07 3.37 -4.08
CA PHE A 100 7.85 2.97 -5.24
C PHE A 100 9.07 2.13 -4.83
N ASP A 101 9.87 2.64 -3.89
CA ASP A 101 11.12 2.02 -3.45
C ASP A 101 10.92 0.67 -2.74
N THR A 102 9.72 0.43 -2.20
CA THR A 102 9.40 -0.81 -1.48
C THR A 102 8.76 -1.88 -2.36
N LEU A 103 8.44 -1.58 -3.62
CA LEU A 103 7.88 -2.57 -4.54
C LEU A 103 8.94 -3.59 -4.97
N PRO A 104 8.63 -4.90 -4.93
CA PRO A 104 9.61 -5.94 -5.23
C PRO A 104 9.81 -6.18 -6.74
N LYS A 105 8.98 -5.58 -7.59
CA LYS A 105 8.97 -5.82 -9.03
C LYS A 105 8.57 -4.55 -9.78
N THR A 106 9.34 -4.23 -10.82
CA THR A 106 8.99 -3.24 -11.84
C THR A 106 8.45 -3.96 -13.07
N ILE A 107 7.37 -3.44 -13.64
CA ILE A 107 6.79 -3.91 -14.90
C ILE A 107 7.18 -2.91 -15.99
N THR A 108 7.88 -3.36 -17.02
CA THR A 108 8.44 -2.48 -18.07
C THR A 108 7.55 -2.35 -19.30
N HIS A 109 6.70 -3.35 -19.57
CA HIS A 109 5.81 -3.37 -20.73
C HIS A 109 4.36 -3.24 -20.29
N LEU A 110 3.62 -2.35 -20.98
CA LEU A 110 2.20 -2.11 -20.68
C LEU A 110 1.35 -3.38 -20.87
N SER A 111 1.74 -4.27 -21.78
CA SER A 111 1.07 -5.58 -22.00
C SER A 111 1.06 -6.49 -20.78
N ASP A 112 2.00 -6.28 -19.86
CA ASP A 112 2.21 -7.16 -18.70
C ASP A 112 1.53 -6.60 -17.44
N VAL A 113 0.92 -5.42 -17.54
CA VAL A 113 0.20 -4.77 -16.44
C VAL A 113 -1.09 -5.54 -16.15
N GLN A 114 -1.33 -5.78 -14.87
CA GLN A 114 -2.50 -6.48 -14.37
C GLN A 114 -3.30 -5.58 -13.42
N PRO A 115 -4.60 -5.86 -13.22
CA PRO A 115 -5.36 -5.22 -12.16
C PRO A 115 -4.65 -5.31 -10.80
N GLY A 116 -4.58 -4.17 -10.12
CA GLY A 116 -3.92 -4.03 -8.82
C GLY A 116 -2.42 -3.72 -8.89
N ASP A 117 -1.81 -3.67 -10.08
CA ASP A 117 -0.49 -3.05 -10.20
C ASP A 117 -0.60 -1.53 -9.99
N LEU A 118 0.45 -0.95 -9.38
CA LEU A 118 0.52 0.48 -9.12
C LEU A 118 1.23 1.18 -10.27
N VAL A 119 0.63 2.25 -10.78
CA VAL A 119 1.20 3.09 -11.84
C VAL A 119 1.76 4.36 -11.20
N PHE A 120 3.03 4.66 -11.50
CA PHE A 120 3.70 5.87 -11.07
C PHE A 120 3.89 6.76 -12.29
N ILE A 121 3.40 8.00 -12.21
CA ILE A 121 3.40 8.95 -13.31
C ILE A 121 4.33 10.10 -12.96
N SER A 122 5.24 10.42 -13.87
CA SER A 122 6.02 11.66 -13.86
C SER A 122 5.56 12.55 -15.01
N ALA A 123 5.61 13.86 -14.81
CA ALA A 123 5.25 14.84 -15.82
C ALA A 123 6.13 16.09 -15.67
N THR A 124 6.38 16.77 -16.79
CA THR A 124 7.02 18.08 -16.81
C THR A 124 5.94 19.14 -16.82
N TYR A 125 5.98 20.08 -15.88
CA TYR A 125 5.09 21.23 -15.92
C TYR A 125 5.57 22.21 -16.99
N TYR A 126 4.67 22.61 -17.89
CA TYR A 126 5.00 23.53 -18.99
C TYR A 126 5.01 25.01 -18.58
N ASN A 127 4.73 25.34 -17.32
CA ASN A 127 4.61 26.71 -16.84
C ASN A 127 5.42 26.93 -15.56
N GLU A 128 6.50 27.71 -15.66
CA GLU A 128 7.49 27.93 -14.59
C GLU A 128 6.95 28.75 -13.40
N LYS A 129 5.76 29.36 -13.51
CA LYS A 129 5.19 30.28 -12.50
C LYS A 129 4.44 29.63 -11.34
N SER A 130 4.52 28.31 -11.15
CA SER A 130 3.80 27.61 -10.08
C SER A 130 4.68 27.17 -8.89
N ASP A 131 5.94 27.59 -8.87
CA ASP A 131 6.90 27.33 -7.80
C ASP A 131 7.03 28.46 -6.76
N GLU A 132 6.09 29.42 -6.74
CA GLU A 132 6.00 30.38 -5.64
C GLU A 132 5.34 29.67 -4.44
N LYS A 133 6.17 28.88 -3.75
CA LYS A 133 5.84 28.22 -2.50
C LYS A 133 5.31 29.25 -1.52
N THR A 134 4.04 29.08 -1.16
CA THR A 134 3.44 29.57 0.07
C THR A 134 4.31 29.13 1.25
N THR A 135 5.25 30.00 1.62
CA THR A 135 5.92 29.99 2.92
C THR A 135 5.10 30.95 3.76
N THR A 136 4.31 30.43 4.69
CA THR A 136 3.72 31.20 5.78
C THR A 136 3.53 30.28 6.96
#